data_AF-A0A973WEM6-F1
#
_entry.id   AF-A0A973WEM6-F1
#
_cell.length_a   1.000
_cell.length_b   1.000
_cell.length_c   1.000
_cell.angle_alpha   90.00
_cell.angle_beta   90.00
_cell.angle_gamma   90.00
#
_symmetry.space_group_name_H-M   'P 1'
#
loop_
_entity.id
_entity.type
_entity.pdbx_description
1 polymer ?
#
loop_
_entity_poly.entity_id
_entity_poly.type
_entity_poly.pdbx_seq_one_letter_code
_entity_poly.pdbx_strand_id
1 'polypeptide(L)'
;MGIVIRQSIRSSIISYIGVAIGFFNVLWLNPYFLSTEQVGLFRLIQSSAYLLATFGQMGLAQSFIKFYPEFKNNKGLLTSALLGGSAGFILLCLVTLIFKQSIVGYFAMESPLFVEYFQLTLIVTYLIILFQLLEAYSRSLLKIVPPTIIRDVGLRVLTMIMLVLYGFELVEFNTLVYSLIGIYGLATIAMFAFFKASNELSLSLDFKFLKQGNL
;
A
#
# COMPACT_ATOMS: atom_id res chain seq x y z
N MET A 1 3.31 25.27 15.87
CA MET A 1 2.44 25.21 14.68
C MET A 1 3.20 25.24 13.34
N GLY A 2 4.28 26.01 13.18
CA GLY A 2 4.97 26.17 11.88
C GLY A 2 5.56 24.90 11.24
N ILE A 3 6.00 23.92 12.04
CA ILE A 3 6.55 22.65 11.53
C ILE A 3 5.47 21.84 10.80
N VAL A 4 4.26 21.76 11.36
CA VAL A 4 3.13 21.02 10.76
C VAL A 4 2.73 21.67 9.43
N ILE A 5 2.59 22.99 9.40
CA ILE A 5 2.25 23.74 8.17
C ILE A 5 3.31 23.49 7.07
N ARG A 6 4.60 23.58 7.41
CA ARG A 6 5.69 23.34 6.45
C ARG A 6 5.71 21.91 5.93
N GLN A 7 5.43 20.92 6.79
CA GLN A 7 5.33 19.51 6.39
C GLN A 7 4.13 19.28 5.46
N SER A 8 2.97 19.85 5.80
CA SER A 8 1.76 19.75 4.97
C SER A 8 1.94 20.39 3.60
N ILE A 9 2.51 21.60 3.50
CA ILE A 9 2.77 22.26 2.21
C ILE A 9 3.70 21.42 1.34
N ARG A 10 4.80 20.93 1.91
CA ARG A 10 5.75 20.05 1.19
C ARG A 10 5.06 18.78 0.70
N SER A 11 4.27 18.14 1.57
CA SER A 11 3.49 16.95 1.24
C SER A 11 2.54 17.23 0.07
N SER A 12 1.82 18.36 0.08
CA SER A 12 0.92 18.74 -1.00
C SER A 12 1.65 18.92 -2.33
N ILE A 13 2.78 19.64 -2.34
CA ILE A 13 3.60 19.83 -3.55
C ILE A 13 4.04 18.47 -4.13
N ILE A 14 4.48 17.56 -3.26
CA ILE A 14 4.89 16.20 -3.66
C ILE A 14 3.71 15.43 -4.23
N SER A 15 2.52 15.51 -3.62
CA SER A 15 1.31 14.87 -4.14
C SER A 15 0.94 15.41 -5.53
N TYR A 16 1.06 16.72 -5.78
CA TYR A 16 0.83 17.31 -7.10
C TYR A 16 1.81 16.79 -8.15
N ILE A 17 3.11 16.69 -7.81
CA ILE A 17 4.13 16.10 -8.69
C ILE A 17 3.78 14.64 -8.98
N GLY A 18 3.39 13.88 -7.95
CA GLY A 18 2.93 12.51 -8.10
C GLY A 18 1.75 12.38 -9.06
N VAL A 19 0.74 13.25 -8.93
CA VAL A 19 -0.40 13.28 -9.85
C VAL A 19 0.05 13.55 -11.29
N ALA A 20 0.95 14.51 -11.53
CA ALA A 20 1.48 14.79 -12.86
C ALA A 20 2.18 13.58 -13.49
N ILE A 21 3.04 12.88 -12.72
CA ILE A 21 3.70 11.64 -13.16
C ILE A 21 2.67 10.54 -13.44
N GLY A 22 1.66 10.42 -12.58
CA GLY A 22 0.59 9.43 -12.74
C GLY A 22 -0.24 9.67 -14.00
N PHE A 23 -0.51 10.94 -14.30
CA PHE A 23 -1.22 11.35 -15.49
C PHE A 23 -0.45 10.98 -16.75
N PHE A 24 0.87 11.23 -16.75
CA PHE A 24 1.77 10.80 -17.82
C PHE A 24 1.76 9.29 -18.02
N ASN A 25 1.82 8.51 -16.93
CA ASN A 25 1.73 7.05 -16.98
C ASN A 25 0.42 6.57 -17.63
N VAL A 26 -0.71 7.11 -17.17
CA VAL A 26 -2.03 6.61 -17.58
C VAL A 26 -2.40 7.06 -18.99
N LEU A 27 -2.09 8.29 -19.39
CA LEU A 27 -2.52 8.83 -20.69
C LEU A 27 -1.56 8.55 -21.83
N TRP A 28 -0.25 8.46 -21.56
CA TRP A 28 0.74 8.24 -22.61
C TRP A 28 1.37 6.87 -22.52
N LEU A 29 2.02 6.50 -21.41
CA LEU A 29 2.76 5.23 -21.34
C LEU A 29 1.84 4.01 -21.50
N ASN A 30 0.77 3.94 -20.70
CA ASN A 30 -0.13 2.80 -20.69
C ASN A 30 -0.71 2.48 -22.08
N PRO A 31 -1.41 3.41 -22.76
CA PRO A 31 -1.99 3.12 -24.07
C PRO A 31 -0.96 2.99 -25.19
N TYR A 32 0.26 3.52 -25.02
CA TYR A 32 1.31 3.38 -26.02
C TYR A 32 1.95 1.99 -26.00
N PHE A 33 2.17 1.42 -24.81
CA PHE A 33 2.86 0.14 -24.65
C PHE A 33 1.92 -1.05 -24.45
N LEU A 34 0.76 -0.87 -23.82
CA LEU A 34 -0.15 -1.96 -23.46
C LEU A 34 -1.43 -1.94 -24.30
N SER A 35 -1.99 -3.12 -24.54
CA SER A 35 -3.34 -3.23 -25.13
C SER A 35 -4.42 -2.75 -24.16
N THR A 36 -5.60 -2.38 -24.68
CA THR A 36 -6.73 -1.92 -23.86
C THR A 36 -7.11 -2.92 -22.76
N GLU A 37 -7.08 -4.22 -23.07
CA GLU A 37 -7.36 -5.29 -22.11
C GLU A 37 -6.30 -5.37 -21.01
N GLN A 38 -5.01 -5.26 -21.38
CA GLN A 38 -3.89 -5.28 -20.43
C GLN A 38 -3.92 -4.07 -19.50
N VAL A 39 -4.22 -2.87 -20.03
CA VAL A 39 -4.41 -1.65 -19.22
C VAL A 39 -5.58 -1.83 -18.25
N GLY A 40 -6.70 -2.38 -18.73
CA GLY A 40 -7.87 -2.70 -17.91
C GLY A 40 -7.52 -3.63 -16.76
N LEU A 41 -6.87 -4.75 -17.04
CA LEU A 41 -6.43 -5.73 -16.04
C LEU A 41 -5.45 -5.12 -15.03
N PHE A 42 -4.42 -4.42 -15.51
CA PHE A 42 -3.39 -3.83 -14.65
C PHE A 42 -3.97 -2.79 -13.68
N ARG A 43 -4.95 -2.02 -14.14
CA ARG A 43 -5.68 -1.06 -13.30
C ARG A 43 -6.63 -1.77 -12.34
N LEU A 44 -7.32 -2.81 -12.81
CA LEU A 44 -8.29 -3.57 -12.00
C LEU A 44 -7.61 -4.30 -10.84
N ILE A 45 -6.45 -4.91 -11.05
CA ILE A 45 -5.64 -5.53 -9.97
C ILE A 45 -5.32 -4.50 -8.89
N GLN A 46 -4.76 -3.35 -9.25
CA GLN A 46 -4.38 -2.32 -8.28
C GLN A 46 -5.61 -1.74 -7.54
N SER A 47 -6.67 -1.41 -8.28
CA SER A 47 -7.89 -0.85 -7.70
C SER A 47 -8.56 -1.83 -6.74
N SER A 48 -8.61 -3.10 -7.11
CA SER A 48 -9.15 -4.18 -6.28
C SER A 48 -8.30 -4.39 -5.03
N ALA A 49 -6.97 -4.36 -5.16
CA ALA A 49 -6.07 -4.48 -4.02
C ALA A 49 -6.22 -3.32 -3.02
N TYR A 50 -6.37 -2.08 -3.50
CA TYR A 50 -6.66 -0.93 -2.63
C TYR A 50 -8.03 -1.02 -1.94
N LEU A 51 -9.05 -1.48 -2.66
CA LEU A 51 -10.38 -1.71 -2.09
C LEU A 51 -10.30 -2.77 -0.99
N LEU A 52 -9.72 -3.94 -1.28
CA LEU A 52 -9.54 -5.00 -0.29
C LEU A 52 -8.69 -4.53 0.89
N ALA A 53 -7.63 -3.75 0.66
CA ALA A 53 -6.79 -3.24 1.74
C ALA A 53 -7.57 -2.34 2.71
N THR A 54 -8.51 -1.55 2.19
CA THR A 54 -9.40 -0.70 3.01
C THR A 54 -10.25 -1.54 3.97
N PHE A 55 -10.78 -2.69 3.51
CA PHE A 55 -11.51 -3.63 4.36
C PHE A 55 -10.59 -4.41 5.29
N GLY A 56 -9.45 -4.89 4.80
CA GLY A 56 -8.52 -5.72 5.56
C GLY A 56 -7.82 -4.98 6.69
N GLN A 57 -7.62 -3.66 6.53
CA GLN A 57 -7.10 -2.83 7.61
C GLN A 57 -8.17 -2.53 8.68
N MET A 58 -9.46 -2.73 8.39
CA MET A 58 -10.59 -2.52 9.34
C MET A 58 -10.54 -1.16 10.06
N GLY A 59 -10.05 -0.10 9.41
CA GLY A 59 -9.88 1.22 10.01
C GLY A 59 -8.75 1.33 11.06
N LEU A 60 -7.94 0.28 11.26
CA LEU A 60 -6.86 0.26 12.24
C LEU A 60 -5.85 1.40 12.05
N ALA A 61 -5.56 1.84 10.80
CA ALA A 61 -4.70 3.00 10.57
C ALA A 61 -5.24 4.29 11.22
N GLN A 62 -6.56 4.50 11.18
CA GLN A 62 -7.18 5.71 11.74
C GLN A 62 -7.25 5.61 13.26
N SER A 63 -7.62 4.44 13.79
CA SER A 63 -7.55 4.16 15.23
C SER A 63 -6.13 4.39 15.76
N PHE A 64 -5.13 3.95 15.01
CA PHE A 64 -3.73 4.14 15.37
C PHE A 64 -3.37 5.62 15.53
N ILE A 65 -3.72 6.46 14.56
CA ILE A 65 -3.45 7.90 14.61
C ILE A 65 -4.16 8.55 15.82
N LYS A 66 -5.37 8.09 16.16
CA LYS A 66 -6.16 8.61 17.28
C LYS A 66 -5.61 8.21 18.65
N PHE A 67 -5.20 6.95 18.83
CA PHE A 67 -4.72 6.42 20.12
C PHE A 67 -3.20 6.57 20.31
N TYR A 68 -2.45 6.94 19.26
CA TYR A 68 -1.02 7.21 19.37
C TYR A 68 -0.61 8.25 20.44
N PRO A 69 -1.33 9.38 20.62
CA PRO A 69 -0.98 10.39 21.63
C PRO A 69 -1.01 9.86 23.07
N GLU A 70 -1.94 8.94 23.37
CA GLU A 70 -2.13 8.38 24.72
C GLU A 70 -1.02 7.37 25.08
N PHE A 71 -0.45 6.69 24.09
CA PHE A 71 0.52 5.62 24.32
C PHE A 71 1.90 5.93 23.70
N LYS A 72 2.21 7.22 23.54
CA LYS A 72 3.46 7.80 22.97
C LYS A 72 4.77 7.22 23.52
N ASN A 73 4.76 6.71 24.76
CA ASN A 73 5.94 6.11 25.41
C ASN A 73 6.05 4.59 25.26
N ASN A 74 5.04 3.92 24.67
CA ASN A 74 5.06 2.47 24.49
C ASN A 74 5.67 2.11 23.14
N LYS A 75 6.90 1.59 23.21
CA LYS A 75 7.66 1.04 22.07
C LYS A 75 6.95 -0.15 21.36
N GLY A 76 5.81 -0.63 21.86
CA GLY A 76 5.03 -1.74 21.28
C GLY A 76 3.89 -1.33 20.34
N LEU A 77 3.62 -0.03 20.19
CA LEU A 77 2.51 0.47 19.36
C LEU A 77 2.66 0.04 17.89
N LEU A 78 3.83 0.24 17.28
CA LEU A 78 4.09 -0.16 15.90
C LEU A 78 3.84 -1.67 15.69
N THR A 79 4.36 -2.49 16.60
CA THR A 79 4.23 -3.95 16.53
C THR A 79 2.78 -4.40 16.67
N SER A 80 2.00 -3.79 17.56
CA SER A 80 0.57 -4.11 17.71
C SER A 80 -0.25 -3.67 16.49
N ALA A 81 0.09 -2.55 15.85
CA ALA A 81 -0.51 -2.17 14.57
C ALA A 81 -0.22 -3.18 13.47
N LEU A 82 1.04 -3.56 13.30
CA LEU A 82 1.44 -4.50 12.26
C LEU A 82 0.78 -5.87 12.49
N LEU A 83 0.74 -6.36 13.73
CA LEU A 83 0.05 -7.60 14.08
C LEU A 83 -1.47 -7.50 13.87
N GLY A 84 -2.08 -6.38 14.26
CA GLY A 84 -3.50 -6.12 13.99
C GLY A 84 -3.82 -6.08 12.49
N GLY A 85 -2.95 -5.45 11.70
CA GLY A 85 -3.04 -5.43 10.24
C GLY A 85 -2.91 -6.81 9.60
N SER A 86 -1.94 -7.60 10.05
CA SER A 86 -1.79 -8.98 9.61
C SER A 86 -2.99 -9.84 10.01
N ALA A 87 -3.55 -9.66 11.21
CA ALA A 87 -4.77 -10.35 11.64
C ALA A 87 -5.99 -9.96 10.78
N GLY A 88 -6.16 -8.67 10.49
CA GLY A 88 -7.20 -8.18 9.59
C GLY A 88 -7.05 -8.71 8.16
N PHE A 89 -5.81 -8.83 7.66
CA PHE A 89 -5.52 -9.48 6.38
C PHE A 89 -5.85 -10.97 6.38
N ILE A 90 -5.57 -11.71 7.46
CA ILE A 90 -5.93 -13.12 7.59
C ILE A 90 -7.45 -13.28 7.55
N LEU A 91 -8.18 -12.42 8.28
CA LEU A 91 -9.64 -12.42 8.26
C LEU A 91 -10.18 -12.13 6.86
N LEU A 92 -9.58 -11.15 6.15
CA LEU A 92 -9.91 -10.86 4.76
C LEU A 92 -9.65 -12.06 3.84
N CYS A 93 -8.54 -12.77 4.01
CA CYS A 93 -8.25 -14.00 3.26
C CYS A 93 -9.34 -15.06 3.49
N LEU A 94 -9.75 -15.27 4.75
CA LEU A 94 -10.81 -16.24 5.08
C LEU A 94 -12.14 -15.88 4.41
N VAL A 95 -12.57 -14.62 4.52
CA VAL A 95 -13.78 -14.14 3.85
C VAL A 95 -13.67 -14.31 2.33
N THR A 96 -12.52 -13.96 1.76
CA THR A 96 -12.29 -14.05 0.32
C THR A 96 -12.34 -15.50 -0.17
N LEU A 97 -11.85 -16.47 0.62
CA LEU A 97 -11.96 -17.89 0.28
C LEU A 97 -13.41 -18.38 0.30
N ILE A 98 -14.22 -17.93 1.24
CA ILE A 98 -15.65 -18.27 1.32
C ILE A 98 -16.41 -17.71 0.10
N PHE A 99 -16.15 -16.46 -0.27
CA PHE A 99 -16.81 -15.80 -1.40
C PHE A 99 -16.12 -16.03 -2.75
N LYS A 100 -15.07 -16.87 -2.81
CA LYS A 100 -14.26 -17.09 -4.01
C LYS A 100 -15.11 -17.50 -5.20
N GLN A 101 -16.07 -18.41 -5.02
CA GLN A 101 -16.91 -18.88 -6.12
C GLN A 101 -17.79 -17.76 -6.70
N SER A 102 -18.37 -16.91 -5.85
CA SER A 102 -19.17 -15.77 -6.31
C SER A 102 -18.32 -14.71 -7.00
N ILE A 103 -17.11 -14.44 -6.48
CA ILE A 103 -16.17 -13.48 -7.07
C ILE A 103 -15.68 -13.98 -8.43
N VAL A 104 -15.19 -15.22 -8.50
CA VAL A 104 -14.69 -15.81 -9.74
C VAL A 104 -15.82 -15.95 -10.78
N GLY A 105 -17.03 -16.32 -10.36
CA GLY A 105 -18.18 -16.40 -11.26
C GLY A 105 -18.56 -15.06 -11.90
N TYR A 106 -18.44 -13.96 -11.14
CA TYR A 106 -18.67 -12.61 -11.67
C TYR A 106 -17.56 -12.15 -12.62
N PHE A 107 -16.29 -12.37 -12.24
CA PHE A 107 -15.14 -11.93 -13.04
C PHE A 107 -14.82 -12.85 -14.24
N ALA A 108 -15.25 -14.11 -14.23
CA ALA A 108 -15.04 -15.02 -15.37
C ALA A 108 -15.82 -14.59 -16.62
N MET A 109 -16.93 -13.86 -16.47
CA MET A 109 -17.70 -13.35 -17.60
C MET A 109 -17.10 -12.09 -18.23
N GLU A 110 -16.48 -11.22 -17.44
CA GLU A 110 -16.01 -9.89 -17.89
C GLU A 110 -14.47 -9.80 -18.02
N SER A 111 -13.71 -10.62 -17.30
CA SER A 111 -12.24 -10.55 -17.25
C SER A 111 -11.63 -11.89 -16.78
N PRO A 112 -11.62 -12.93 -17.64
CA PRO A 112 -11.07 -14.25 -17.29
C PRO A 112 -9.60 -14.19 -16.85
N LEU A 113 -8.81 -13.28 -17.43
CA LEU A 113 -7.42 -13.01 -17.03
C LEU A 113 -7.28 -12.58 -15.57
N PHE A 114 -8.27 -11.90 -14.98
CA PHE A 114 -8.20 -11.49 -13.57
C PHE A 114 -8.23 -12.68 -12.61
N VAL A 115 -8.90 -13.78 -13.01
CA VAL A 115 -8.99 -14.99 -12.18
C VAL A 115 -7.61 -15.61 -11.96
N GLU A 116 -6.72 -15.59 -12.96
CA GLU A 116 -5.32 -16.03 -12.80
C GLU A 116 -4.54 -15.15 -11.83
N TYR A 117 -4.73 -13.82 -11.90
CA TYR A 117 -4.03 -12.86 -11.06
C TYR A 117 -4.71 -12.57 -9.71
N PHE A 118 -5.75 -13.31 -9.37
CA PHE A 118 -6.48 -13.10 -8.13
C PHE A 118 -5.59 -13.31 -6.89
N GLN A 119 -4.77 -14.35 -6.91
CA GLN A 119 -3.81 -14.62 -5.82
C GLN A 119 -2.75 -13.52 -5.71
N LEU A 120 -2.28 -12.99 -6.85
CA LEU A 120 -1.37 -11.84 -6.86
C LEU A 120 -2.01 -10.61 -6.22
N THR A 121 -3.29 -10.36 -6.53
CA THR A 121 -4.05 -9.24 -5.96
C THR A 121 -4.10 -9.31 -4.43
N LEU A 122 -4.27 -10.51 -3.86
CA LEU A 122 -4.23 -10.72 -2.40
C LEU A 122 -2.85 -10.40 -1.80
N ILE A 123 -1.76 -10.80 -2.45
CA ILE A 123 -0.40 -10.49 -1.99
C ILE A 123 -0.15 -8.98 -2.03
N VAL A 124 -0.53 -8.32 -3.12
CA VAL A 124 -0.43 -6.86 -3.25
C VAL A 124 -1.28 -6.16 -2.19
N THR A 125 -2.47 -6.68 -1.90
CA THR A 125 -3.34 -6.17 -0.82
C THR A 125 -2.62 -6.18 0.52
N TYR A 126 -1.97 -7.28 0.88
CA TYR A 126 -1.21 -7.37 2.13
C TYR A 126 -0.10 -6.30 2.22
N LEU A 127 0.66 -6.13 1.13
CA LEU A 127 1.72 -5.12 1.07
C LEU A 127 1.17 -3.70 1.21
N ILE A 128 0.02 -3.41 0.60
CA ILE A 128 -0.67 -2.12 0.76
C ILE A 128 -1.09 -1.91 2.22
N ILE A 129 -1.67 -2.92 2.90
CA ILE A 129 -2.06 -2.81 4.31
C ILE A 129 -0.83 -2.48 5.18
N LEU A 130 0.27 -3.21 5.00
CA LEU A 130 1.51 -2.95 5.74
C LEU A 130 2.03 -1.54 5.49
N PHE A 131 2.08 -1.12 4.22
CA PHE A 131 2.51 0.21 3.83
C PHE A 131 1.64 1.31 4.48
N GLN A 132 0.31 1.15 4.45
CA GLN A 132 -0.63 2.12 5.04
C GLN A 132 -0.49 2.21 6.57
N LEU A 133 -0.20 1.11 7.26
CA LEU A 133 0.06 1.13 8.71
C LEU A 133 1.37 1.86 9.04
N LEU A 134 2.42 1.60 8.25
CA LEU A 134 3.69 2.32 8.36
C LEU A 134 3.52 3.82 8.06
N GLU A 135 2.73 4.17 7.06
CA GLU A 135 2.38 5.55 6.74
C GLU A 135 1.63 6.21 7.91
N ALA A 136 0.64 5.52 8.50
CA ALA A 136 -0.10 6.02 9.66
C ALA A 136 0.82 6.28 10.87
N TYR A 137 1.77 5.39 11.14
CA TYR A 137 2.79 5.58 12.18
C TYR A 137 3.73 6.76 11.87
N SER A 138 4.14 6.93 10.60
CA SER A 138 4.97 8.08 10.20
C SER A 138 4.24 9.41 10.40
N ARG A 139 2.95 9.45 10.08
CA ARG A 139 2.08 10.62 10.28
C ARG A 139 1.90 10.94 11.76
N SER A 140 1.78 9.93 12.63
CA SER A 140 1.68 10.15 14.07
C SER A 140 2.96 10.72 14.69
N LEU A 141 4.12 10.44 14.08
CA LEU A 141 5.42 11.07 14.35
C LEU A 141 5.60 12.46 13.71
N LEU A 142 4.56 13.03 13.08
CA LEU A 142 4.59 14.28 12.32
C LEU A 142 5.57 14.27 11.12
N LYS A 143 5.97 13.08 10.64
CA LYS A 143 6.85 12.88 9.48
C LYS A 143 6.01 12.49 8.25
N ILE A 144 5.30 13.47 7.68
CA ILE A 144 4.32 13.23 6.60
C ILE A 144 4.98 13.19 5.21
N VAL A 145 6.08 13.92 5.02
CA VAL A 145 6.75 14.05 3.71
C VAL A 145 7.29 12.72 3.17
N PRO A 146 8.08 11.92 3.92
CA PRO A 146 8.67 10.68 3.42
C PRO A 146 7.65 9.64 2.92
N PRO A 147 6.58 9.27 3.66
CA PRO A 147 5.60 8.31 3.14
C PRO A 147 4.86 8.88 1.92
N THR A 148 4.65 10.19 1.86
CA THR A 148 4.00 10.83 0.71
C THR A 148 4.88 10.75 -0.54
N ILE A 149 6.20 10.95 -0.43
CA ILE A 149 7.12 10.75 -1.57
C ILE A 149 7.03 9.32 -2.08
N ILE A 150 7.11 8.32 -1.20
CA ILE A 150 7.08 6.92 -1.61
C ILE A 150 5.73 6.56 -2.26
N ARG A 151 4.61 6.96 -1.64
CA ARG A 151 3.26 6.67 -2.11
C ARG A 151 2.92 7.39 -3.42
N ASP A 152 3.16 8.70 -3.48
CA ASP A 152 2.71 9.51 -4.61
C ASP A 152 3.71 9.57 -5.75
N VAL A 153 5.02 9.55 -5.47
CA VAL A 153 6.05 9.63 -6.53
C VAL A 153 6.70 8.26 -6.74
N GLY A 154 7.16 7.62 -5.67
CA GLY A 154 7.92 6.36 -5.72
C GLY A 154 7.17 5.25 -6.45
N LEU A 155 5.93 4.94 -6.03
CA LEU A 155 5.11 3.91 -6.70
C LEU A 155 4.91 4.22 -8.19
N ARG A 156 4.62 5.47 -8.54
CA ARG A 156 4.37 5.86 -9.94
C ARG A 156 5.62 5.80 -10.80
N VAL A 157 6.77 6.21 -10.26
CA VAL A 157 8.06 6.12 -10.97
C VAL A 157 8.49 4.67 -11.13
N LEU A 158 8.34 3.82 -10.11
CA LEU A 158 8.67 2.40 -10.21
C LEU A 158 7.79 1.69 -11.24
N THR A 159 6.48 1.97 -11.24
CA THR A 159 5.57 1.45 -12.27
C THR A 159 5.93 1.99 -13.66
N MET A 160 6.29 3.26 -13.78
CA MET A 160 6.76 3.86 -15.03
C MET A 160 7.98 3.13 -15.59
N ILE A 161 8.98 2.85 -14.74
CA ILE A 161 10.20 2.13 -15.13
C ILE A 161 9.86 0.74 -15.66
N MET A 162 8.99 -0.01 -14.97
CA MET A 162 8.57 -1.35 -15.41
C MET A 162 7.79 -1.31 -16.73
N LEU A 163 6.94 -0.30 -16.94
CA LEU A 163 6.23 -0.10 -18.20
C LEU A 163 7.17 0.24 -19.37
N VAL A 164 8.18 1.07 -19.14
CA VAL A 164 9.19 1.38 -20.16
C VAL A 164 10.03 0.14 -20.49
N LEU A 165 10.41 -0.66 -19.48
CA LEU A 165 11.12 -1.92 -19.70
C LEU A 165 10.28 -2.92 -20.51
N TYR A 166 8.97 -3.00 -20.25
CA TYR A 166 8.03 -3.76 -21.07
C TYR A 166 7.98 -3.22 -22.51
N GLY A 167 7.97 -1.90 -22.68
CA GLY A 167 7.98 -1.23 -23.98
C GLY A 167 9.22 -1.47 -24.84
N PHE A 168 10.36 -1.77 -24.21
CA PHE A 168 11.59 -2.21 -24.88
C PHE A 168 11.63 -3.73 -25.13
N GLU A 169 10.52 -4.44 -24.91
CA GLU A 169 10.40 -5.90 -25.05
C GLU A 169 11.37 -6.69 -24.15
N LEU A 170 11.95 -6.04 -23.12
CA LEU A 170 12.85 -6.70 -22.16
C LEU A 170 12.09 -7.54 -21.14
N VAL A 171 10.76 -7.35 -21.04
CA VAL A 171 9.90 -7.90 -20.00
C VAL A 171 8.59 -8.37 -20.64
N GLU A 172 8.14 -9.57 -20.30
CA GLU A 172 6.82 -10.08 -20.71
C GLU A 172 5.68 -9.50 -19.86
N PHE A 173 4.44 -9.58 -20.36
CA PHE A 173 3.28 -9.02 -19.66
C PHE A 173 3.07 -9.66 -18.27
N ASN A 174 3.24 -10.98 -18.16
CA ASN A 174 3.13 -11.65 -16.86
C ASN A 174 4.14 -11.08 -15.86
N THR A 175 5.40 -10.90 -16.30
CA THR A 175 6.46 -10.33 -15.47
C THR A 175 6.16 -8.87 -15.09
N LEU A 176 5.55 -8.09 -15.98
CA LEU A 176 5.05 -6.75 -15.65
C LEU A 176 3.98 -6.80 -14.54
N VAL A 177 3.04 -7.74 -14.59
CA VAL A 177 2.03 -7.89 -13.54
C VAL A 177 2.65 -8.35 -12.22
N TYR A 178 3.54 -9.34 -12.23
CA TYR A 178 4.30 -9.78 -11.04
C TYR A 178 5.19 -8.69 -10.47
N SER A 179 5.68 -7.76 -11.31
CA SER A 179 6.47 -6.61 -10.86
C SER A 179 5.71 -5.75 -9.85
N LEU A 180 4.36 -5.74 -9.85
CA LEU A 180 3.57 -5.03 -8.85
C LEU A 180 3.90 -5.49 -7.43
N ILE A 181 4.10 -6.79 -7.21
CA ILE A 181 4.52 -7.32 -5.91
C ILE A 181 5.87 -6.70 -5.52
N GLY A 182 6.81 -6.66 -6.47
CA GLY A 182 8.11 -6.03 -6.29
C GLY A 182 8.02 -4.53 -5.99
N ILE A 183 7.16 -3.79 -6.69
CA ILE A 183 6.99 -2.34 -6.53
C ILE A 183 6.42 -2.01 -5.15
N TYR A 184 5.32 -2.65 -4.74
CA TYR A 184 4.72 -2.44 -3.42
C TYR A 184 5.60 -3.00 -2.29
N GLY A 185 6.33 -4.09 -2.56
CA GLY A 185 7.31 -4.67 -1.64
C GLY A 185 8.46 -3.70 -1.38
N LEU A 186 9.06 -3.16 -2.45
CA LEU A 186 10.11 -2.13 -2.36
C LEU A 186 9.63 -0.87 -1.65
N ALA A 187 8.40 -0.41 -1.91
CA ALA A 187 7.82 0.73 -1.21
C ALA A 187 7.69 0.47 0.31
N THR A 188 7.26 -0.73 0.69
CA THR A 188 7.15 -1.15 2.10
C THR A 188 8.53 -1.26 2.74
N ILE A 189 9.51 -1.86 2.05
CA ILE A 189 10.90 -1.97 2.52
C ILE A 189 11.54 -0.58 2.66
N ALA A 190 11.30 0.34 1.73
CA ALA A 190 11.78 1.71 1.79
C ALA A 190 11.25 2.44 3.04
N MET A 191 9.99 2.21 3.42
CA MET A 191 9.44 2.73 4.68
C MET A 191 10.13 2.13 5.91
N PHE A 192 10.36 0.81 5.94
CA PHE A 192 11.11 0.18 7.03
C PHE A 192 12.55 0.73 7.12
N ALA A 193 13.24 0.88 5.99
CA ALA A 193 14.58 1.45 5.93
C ALA A 193 14.60 2.90 6.44
N PHE A 194 13.59 3.70 6.08
CA PHE A 194 13.41 5.06 6.58
C PHE A 194 13.26 5.11 8.12
N PHE A 195 12.45 4.23 8.69
CA PHE A 195 12.31 4.15 10.15
C PHE A 195 13.59 3.70 10.85
N LYS A 196 14.35 2.77 10.23
CA LYS A 196 15.63 2.31 10.75
C LYS A 196 16.65 3.45 10.78
N ALA A 197 16.74 4.21 9.68
CA ALA A 197 17.64 5.36 9.57
C ALA A 197 17.26 6.50 10.53
N SER A 198 15.97 6.66 10.81
CA SER A 198 15.48 7.67 11.75
C SER A 198 15.64 7.28 13.22
N ASN A 199 16.09 6.05 13.52
CA ASN A 199 16.15 5.45 14.87
C ASN A 199 14.81 5.44 15.62
N GLU A 200 13.70 5.61 14.90
CA GLU A 200 12.32 5.57 15.41
C GLU A 200 11.73 4.17 15.33
N LEU A 201 12.55 3.17 14.98
CA LEU A 201 12.12 1.80 14.79
C LEU A 201 11.98 1.13 16.16
N SER A 202 10.94 1.53 16.89
CA SER A 202 10.57 0.89 18.15
C SER A 202 9.83 -0.41 17.84
N LEU A 203 10.57 -1.47 17.48
CA LEU A 203 10.05 -2.83 17.47
C LEU A 203 10.29 -3.46 18.83
N SER A 204 9.47 -3.13 19.83
CA SER A 204 9.41 -3.93 21.05
C SER A 204 8.11 -4.73 21.07
N LEU A 205 8.17 -6.02 21.35
CA LEU A 205 7.01 -6.87 21.59
C LEU A 205 6.54 -6.75 23.05
N ASP A 206 6.25 -5.53 23.51
CA ASP A 206 5.74 -5.33 24.88
C ASP A 206 4.22 -5.11 24.86
N PHE A 207 3.47 -6.20 25.06
CA PHE A 207 2.00 -6.21 25.14
C PHE A 207 1.45 -5.70 26.47
N LYS A 208 2.29 -5.12 27.35
CA LYS A 208 1.83 -4.45 28.59
C LYS A 208 0.76 -3.38 28.32
N PHE A 209 0.82 -2.79 27.13
CA PHE A 209 -0.23 -2.01 26.45
C PHE A 209 -1.67 -2.50 26.68
N LEU A 210 -1.94 -3.81 26.59
CA LEU A 210 -3.31 -4.38 26.68
C LEU A 210 -3.76 -4.69 28.11
N LYS A 211 -2.86 -4.66 29.10
CA LYS A 211 -3.17 -5.03 30.49
C LYS A 211 -3.59 -3.85 31.37
N GLN A 212 -3.41 -2.61 30.93
CA GLN A 212 -3.79 -1.40 31.68
C GLN A 212 -5.08 -0.76 31.14
N GLY A 213 -6.05 -1.58 30.74
CA GLY A 213 -7.41 -1.13 30.49
C GLY A 213 -8.15 -0.90 31.81
N ASN A 214 -7.89 0.24 32.46
CA ASN A 214 -8.94 0.87 33.27
C ASN A 214 -9.66 1.84 32.35
N LEU A 215 -10.79 1.38 31.81
CA LEU A 215 -11.89 2.23 31.33
C LEU A 215 -12.37 3.14 32.46
#